data_AF-A0A1Q7G5Q2-F1
#
_entry.id   AF-A0A1Q7G5Q2-F1
#
_cell.length_a   1.000
_cell.length_b   1.000
_cell.length_c   1.000
_cell.angle_alpha   90.00
_cell.angle_beta   90.00
_cell.angle_gamma   90.00
#
_symmetry.space_group_name_H-M   'P 1'
#
loop_
_entity.id
_entity.type
_entity.pdbx_description
1 polymer ?
#
loop_
_entity_poly.entity_id
_entity_poly.type
_entity_poly.pdbx_seq_one_letter_code
_entity_poly.pdbx_strand_id
1 'polypeptide(L)'
;MKLRMTRWLVGLSALVALVATMTGAAAAQTTTTFSGRAFAAFVNTSLTGPLTISDTGELPAEGGVQSAALLDTTALNQPALDNVLRAQVLLASTSGASGKAQSSASLADVVVLPGQPAQLTASFLRTESDATCAGTRGSTEVAELTFGGQRIEAPPGGFPANTTVTILGVATLVINEQTTVATGTHQEIRVNAIHLTVPGVAEVILSSSKSDIDCRAVTGPGPCHDFVTGGGWIDVPGGRANFGFNAGFKDGSLTPSVHLNYIDHASGKKVTATSISSYEKTGSTSRRFAGGADINGQPGSYVIDVADNGEPGRNDLLAIGLSDGYKQSGLLQGGNVQLHNPCP
;
A
#
# COMPACT_ATOMS: atom_id res chain seq x y z
N MET A 1 52.56 -9.56 78.66
CA MET A 1 53.52 -8.64 77.99
C MET A 1 52.73 -7.40 77.55
N LYS A 2 53.13 -6.22 78.03
CA LYS A 2 52.42 -4.93 77.88
C LYS A 2 52.59 -4.34 76.47
N LEU A 3 51.59 -3.60 75.96
CA LEU A 3 51.65 -2.22 75.40
C LEU A 3 50.28 -1.88 74.74
N ARG A 4 49.44 -0.99 75.29
CA ARG A 4 49.37 0.49 75.12
C ARG A 4 49.38 0.99 73.66
N MET A 5 48.27 1.58 73.21
CA MET A 5 48.19 2.67 72.21
C MET A 5 46.79 3.32 72.32
N THR A 6 46.61 4.48 72.97
CA THR A 6 46.82 5.87 72.52
C THR A 6 45.86 6.31 71.41
N ARG A 7 44.97 7.27 71.74
CA ARG A 7 44.13 8.07 70.83
C ARG A 7 45.02 8.79 69.80
N TRP A 8 44.49 9.18 68.64
CA TRP A 8 44.46 10.56 68.13
C TRP A 8 43.82 10.63 66.73
N LEU A 9 43.11 11.74 66.49
CA LEU A 9 42.41 12.11 65.26
C LEU A 9 43.38 12.46 64.13
N VAL A 10 43.04 12.05 62.90
CA VAL A 10 43.44 12.66 61.61
C VAL A 10 42.31 12.29 60.64
N GLY A 11 41.68 13.11 59.80
CA GLY A 11 41.81 14.48 59.34
C GLY A 11 40.92 14.51 58.08
N LEU A 12 39.87 15.32 58.07
CA LEU A 12 38.87 15.33 56.99
C LEU A 12 39.43 16.11 55.78
N SER A 13 39.94 15.41 54.77
CA SER A 13 40.31 16.02 53.48
C SER A 13 39.15 15.87 52.49
N ALA A 14 38.41 16.95 52.27
CA ALA A 14 37.38 17.02 51.25
C ALA A 14 38.03 17.18 49.87
N LEU A 15 38.04 16.10 49.08
CA LEU A 15 38.41 16.12 47.67
C LEU A 15 37.15 16.42 46.85
N VAL A 16 37.02 17.66 46.36
CA VAL A 16 35.96 18.03 45.41
C VAL A 16 36.33 17.46 44.04
N ALA A 17 35.72 16.34 43.66
CA ALA A 17 35.83 15.79 42.32
C ALA A 17 34.92 16.58 41.37
N LEU A 18 35.53 17.38 40.49
CA LEU A 18 34.86 18.05 39.38
C LEU A 18 34.45 16.99 38.35
N VAL A 19 33.21 16.52 38.42
CA VAL A 19 32.64 15.62 37.39
C VAL A 19 32.32 16.46 36.16
N ALA A 20 33.22 16.46 35.18
CA ALA A 20 32.91 16.96 33.85
C ALA A 20 31.89 16.01 33.20
N THR A 21 30.62 16.39 33.19
CA THR A 21 29.59 15.71 32.40
C THR A 21 29.89 15.94 30.93
N MET A 22 30.60 14.99 30.31
CA MET A 22 30.62 14.84 28.87
C MET A 22 29.20 14.49 28.43
N THR A 23 28.42 15.49 28.04
CA THR A 23 27.20 15.27 27.26
C THR A 23 27.66 14.71 25.92
N GLY A 24 27.65 13.38 25.79
CA GLY A 24 27.78 12.74 24.49
C GLY A 24 26.65 13.25 23.62
N ALA A 25 26.98 14.03 22.59
CA ALA A 25 26.05 14.26 21.49
C ALA A 25 25.64 12.88 20.97
N ALA A 26 24.34 12.58 20.96
CA ALA A 26 23.84 11.40 20.28
C ALA A 26 24.35 11.43 18.83
N ALA A 27 24.97 10.35 18.37
CA ALA A 27 25.42 10.24 17.00
C ALA A 27 24.21 10.48 16.06
N ALA A 28 24.34 11.44 15.16
CA ALA A 28 23.34 11.69 14.12
C ALA A 28 23.21 10.43 13.24
N GLN A 29 21.97 10.03 12.93
CA GLN A 29 21.69 8.86 12.09
C GLN A 29 22.37 9.01 10.71
N THR A 30 23.16 8.01 10.32
CA THR A 30 24.03 8.02 9.12
C THR A 30 23.40 7.34 7.90
N THR A 31 22.14 6.94 7.95
CA THR A 31 21.48 6.10 6.92
C THR A 31 20.28 6.82 6.31
N THR A 32 19.99 6.52 5.04
CA THR A 32 18.71 6.90 4.42
C THR A 32 17.57 6.25 5.21
N THR A 33 16.50 7.01 5.47
CA THR A 33 15.30 6.49 6.13
C THR A 33 14.10 6.55 5.21
N PHE A 34 13.18 5.62 5.41
CA PHE A 34 11.95 5.51 4.62
C PHE A 34 10.73 5.72 5.53
N SER A 35 9.63 6.15 4.93
CA SER A 35 8.30 6.06 5.51
C SER A 35 7.30 5.87 4.36
N GLY A 36 6.08 5.51 4.70
CA GLY A 36 5.03 5.32 3.73
C GLY A 36 3.88 4.55 4.35
N ARG A 37 2.70 4.80 3.83
CA ARG A 37 1.47 4.13 4.27
C ARG A 37 0.53 4.08 3.10
N ALA A 38 -0.10 2.94 2.91
CA ALA A 38 -1.16 2.77 1.93
C ALA A 38 -2.41 2.20 2.60
N PHE A 39 -3.57 2.64 2.15
CA PHE A 39 -4.84 2.05 2.55
C PHE A 39 -5.83 2.06 1.40
N ALA A 40 -6.68 1.04 1.33
CA ALA A 40 -7.66 0.94 0.25
C ALA A 40 -8.85 1.88 0.46
N ALA A 41 -9.30 2.08 1.70
CA ALA A 41 -10.37 3.03 1.98
C ALA A 41 -10.24 3.65 3.38
N PHE A 42 -10.68 4.89 3.49
CA PHE A 42 -10.98 5.58 4.73
C PHE A 42 -12.40 6.12 4.66
N VAL A 43 -13.16 5.91 5.72
CA VAL A 43 -14.53 6.39 5.86
C VAL A 43 -14.65 7.09 7.20
N ASN A 44 -15.20 8.30 7.19
CA ASN A 44 -15.46 9.08 8.39
C ASN A 44 -16.87 9.66 8.33
N THR A 45 -17.74 9.18 9.22
CA THR A 45 -19.12 9.65 9.39
C THR A 45 -19.44 9.76 10.87
N SER A 46 -20.57 10.39 11.22
CA SER A 46 -21.03 10.44 12.61
C SER A 46 -21.35 9.06 13.22
N LEU A 47 -21.62 8.04 12.38
CA LEU A 47 -21.95 6.68 12.83
C LEU A 47 -20.74 5.75 12.88
N THR A 48 -19.84 5.85 11.90
CA THR A 48 -18.65 4.99 11.81
C THR A 48 -17.47 5.53 12.62
N GLY A 49 -17.42 6.85 12.85
CA GLY A 49 -16.17 7.52 13.19
C GLY A 49 -15.13 7.35 12.07
N PRO A 50 -13.86 7.75 12.30
CA PRO A 50 -12.77 7.51 11.36
C PRO A 50 -12.42 6.02 11.35
N LEU A 51 -12.58 5.38 10.19
CA LEU A 51 -12.28 3.98 9.96
C LEU A 51 -11.40 3.82 8.72
N THR A 52 -10.21 3.24 8.88
CA THR A 52 -9.34 2.86 7.76
C THR A 52 -9.46 1.36 7.50
N ILE A 53 -9.53 0.97 6.22
CA ILE A 53 -9.76 -0.39 5.76
C ILE A 53 -8.62 -0.82 4.83
N SER A 54 -8.11 -2.04 5.05
CA SER A 54 -6.96 -2.60 4.34
C SER A 54 -5.77 -1.65 4.38
N ASP A 55 -5.32 -1.34 5.61
CA ASP A 55 -4.26 -0.39 5.93
C ASP A 55 -2.93 -1.11 6.18
N THR A 56 -1.87 -0.69 5.51
CA THR A 56 -0.52 -1.24 5.75
C THR A 56 0.04 -0.89 7.12
N GLY A 57 -0.43 0.22 7.72
CA GLY A 57 0.30 0.92 8.76
C GLY A 57 1.47 1.74 8.19
N GLU A 58 2.21 2.39 9.10
CA GLU A 58 3.42 3.13 8.74
C GLU A 58 4.60 2.18 8.54
N LEU A 59 5.30 2.37 7.42
CA LEU A 59 6.54 1.68 7.12
C LEU A 59 7.63 2.09 8.14
N PRO A 60 8.41 1.13 8.68
CA PRO A 60 9.54 1.44 9.55
C PRO A 60 10.61 2.31 8.87
N ALA A 61 11.36 3.07 9.67
CA ALA A 61 12.39 3.99 9.19
C ALA A 61 13.53 3.28 8.44
N GLU A 62 13.83 2.04 8.83
CA GLU A 62 14.78 1.15 8.17
C GLU A 62 14.30 0.64 6.80
N GLY A 63 13.04 0.87 6.43
CA GLY A 63 12.44 0.39 5.20
C GLY A 63 11.74 -0.96 5.38
N GLY A 64 11.83 -1.81 4.36
CA GLY A 64 11.11 -3.08 4.29
C GLY A 64 9.82 -2.98 3.48
N VAL A 65 8.85 -3.86 3.76
CA VAL A 65 7.57 -3.89 3.05
C VAL A 65 6.44 -4.23 4.00
N GLN A 66 5.34 -3.48 3.95
CA GLN A 66 4.08 -3.78 4.62
C GLN A 66 2.94 -3.86 3.61
N SER A 67 1.94 -4.66 3.95
CA SER A 67 0.85 -5.01 3.05
C SER A 67 -0.41 -5.31 3.83
N ALA A 68 -1.55 -4.97 3.25
CA ALA A 68 -2.86 -5.30 3.76
C ALA A 68 -3.80 -5.64 2.61
N ALA A 69 -4.73 -6.55 2.86
CA ALA A 69 -5.70 -6.95 1.87
C ALA A 69 -7.03 -7.34 2.53
N LEU A 70 -8.13 -7.03 1.85
CA LEU A 70 -9.48 -7.44 2.23
C LEU A 70 -10.27 -7.79 0.96
N LEU A 71 -10.97 -8.92 0.98
CA LEU A 71 -11.68 -9.38 -0.20
C LEU A 71 -12.97 -8.58 -0.46
N ASP A 72 -13.70 -8.23 0.61
CA ASP A 72 -15.01 -7.58 0.53
C ASP A 72 -15.24 -6.79 1.83
N THR A 73 -15.70 -5.54 1.74
CA THR A 73 -15.97 -4.71 2.94
C THR A 73 -17.05 -5.30 3.83
N THR A 74 -18.00 -6.07 3.28
CA THR A 74 -19.07 -6.71 4.05
C THR A 74 -18.54 -7.76 5.02
N ALA A 75 -17.35 -8.33 4.77
CA ALA A 75 -16.70 -9.27 5.67
C ALA A 75 -16.31 -8.64 7.02
N LEU A 76 -16.29 -7.30 7.12
CA LEU A 76 -16.05 -6.58 8.37
C LEU A 76 -17.25 -6.62 9.33
N ASN A 77 -18.44 -7.04 8.86
CA ASN A 77 -19.67 -7.11 9.64
C ASN A 77 -20.01 -5.77 10.34
N GLN A 78 -19.92 -4.66 9.59
CA GLN A 78 -20.14 -3.31 10.08
C GLN A 78 -21.32 -2.67 9.31
N PRO A 79 -22.58 -2.81 9.78
CA PRO A 79 -23.75 -2.29 9.06
C PRO A 79 -23.71 -0.78 8.80
N ALA A 80 -23.10 -0.01 9.71
CA ALA A 80 -22.89 1.42 9.52
C ALA A 80 -21.95 1.73 8.35
N LEU A 81 -20.93 0.90 8.14
CA LEU A 81 -20.02 0.98 7.00
C LEU A 81 -20.73 0.55 5.71
N ASP A 82 -21.49 -0.54 5.72
CA ASP A 82 -22.15 -1.09 4.52
C ASP A 82 -23.21 -0.14 3.90
N ASN A 83 -23.67 0.84 4.68
CA ASN A 83 -24.53 1.94 4.23
C ASN A 83 -23.77 3.11 3.63
N VAL A 84 -22.44 3.15 3.76
CA VAL A 84 -21.57 4.23 3.29
C VAL A 84 -20.62 3.76 2.20
N LEU A 85 -20.01 2.59 2.33
CA LEU A 85 -19.04 2.05 1.39
C LEU A 85 -19.27 0.55 1.20
N ARG A 86 -19.37 0.14 -0.06
CA ARG A 86 -19.21 -1.25 -0.50
C ARG A 86 -18.09 -1.30 -1.52
N ALA A 87 -17.14 -2.20 -1.32
CA ALA A 87 -16.03 -2.41 -2.24
C ALA A 87 -15.49 -3.82 -2.11
N GLN A 88 -14.78 -4.26 -3.15
CA GLN A 88 -14.18 -5.58 -3.24
C GLN A 88 -12.71 -5.49 -3.63
N VAL A 89 -11.95 -6.56 -3.39
CA VAL A 89 -10.53 -6.70 -3.76
C VAL A 89 -9.71 -5.49 -3.32
N LEU A 90 -9.79 -5.17 -2.04
CA LEU A 90 -9.06 -4.07 -1.42
C LEU A 90 -7.62 -4.55 -1.17
N LEU A 91 -6.65 -3.83 -1.70
CA LEU A 91 -5.22 -4.10 -1.52
C LEU A 91 -4.49 -2.81 -1.21
N ALA A 92 -3.53 -2.89 -0.28
CA ALA A 92 -2.55 -1.84 -0.03
C ALA A 92 -1.17 -2.44 0.18
N SER A 93 -0.14 -1.73 -0.28
CA SER A 93 1.26 -2.09 -0.10
C SER A 93 2.12 -0.84 0.04
N THR A 94 3.11 -0.87 0.92
CA THR A 94 4.15 0.16 1.08
C THR A 94 5.50 -0.51 1.23
N SER A 95 6.54 0.10 0.68
CA SER A 95 7.89 -0.42 0.67
C SER A 95 8.93 0.69 0.69
N GLY A 96 10.11 0.38 1.20
CA GLY A 96 11.24 1.31 1.24
C GLY A 96 12.54 0.55 1.25
N ALA A 97 13.38 0.77 0.24
CA ALA A 97 14.70 0.19 0.12
C ALA A 97 15.50 0.90 -0.99
N SER A 98 16.83 0.78 -0.96
CA SER A 98 17.70 1.17 -2.09
C SER A 98 17.48 2.59 -2.63
N GLY A 99 17.19 3.56 -1.75
CA GLY A 99 16.97 4.96 -2.15
C GLY A 99 15.60 5.25 -2.78
N LYS A 100 14.63 4.34 -2.62
CA LYS A 100 13.26 4.48 -3.09
C LYS A 100 12.26 4.04 -2.01
N ALA A 101 11.26 4.88 -1.73
CA ALA A 101 10.03 4.50 -1.05
C ALA A 101 8.89 4.44 -2.07
N GLN A 102 8.07 3.41 -2.00
CA GLN A 102 6.96 3.20 -2.93
C GLN A 102 5.75 2.60 -2.24
N SER A 103 4.59 3.16 -2.53
CA SER A 103 3.31 2.74 -1.99
C SER A 103 2.27 2.64 -3.10
N SER A 104 1.33 1.71 -2.94
CA SER A 104 0.20 1.55 -3.84
C SER A 104 -1.02 1.07 -3.07
N ALA A 105 -2.19 1.47 -3.54
CA ALA A 105 -3.47 0.94 -3.09
C ALA A 105 -4.36 0.68 -4.29
N SER A 106 -5.31 -0.24 -4.14
CA SER A 106 -6.35 -0.48 -5.13
C SER A 106 -7.60 -1.09 -4.51
N LEU A 107 -8.73 -0.91 -5.18
CA LEU A 107 -10.02 -1.49 -4.85
C LEU A 107 -10.91 -1.55 -6.10
N ALA A 108 -11.82 -2.51 -6.12
CA ALA A 108 -12.73 -2.80 -7.21
C ALA A 108 -14.19 -2.69 -6.78
N ASP A 109 -15.08 -2.53 -7.78
CA ASP A 109 -16.55 -2.50 -7.62
C ASP A 109 -17.01 -1.64 -6.45
N VAL A 110 -16.62 -0.37 -6.51
CA VAL A 110 -16.84 0.60 -5.46
C VAL A 110 -18.22 1.22 -5.60
N VAL A 111 -18.95 1.26 -4.49
CA VAL A 111 -20.15 2.06 -4.31
C VAL A 111 -20.04 2.84 -3.00
N VAL A 112 -20.08 4.16 -3.09
CA VAL A 112 -20.10 5.08 -1.94
C VAL A 112 -21.46 5.76 -1.87
N LEU A 113 -22.03 5.83 -0.67
CA LEU A 113 -23.33 6.44 -0.35
C LEU A 113 -24.46 5.92 -1.27
N PRO A 114 -24.73 4.59 -1.28
CA PRO A 114 -25.73 3.99 -2.15
C PRO A 114 -27.11 4.63 -1.98
N GLY A 115 -27.71 5.06 -3.09
CA GLY A 115 -29.03 5.69 -3.15
C GLY A 115 -29.06 7.17 -2.74
N GLN A 116 -27.92 7.77 -2.39
CA GLN A 116 -27.85 9.18 -1.95
C GLN A 116 -27.53 10.13 -3.12
N PRO A 117 -27.85 11.44 -3.01
CA PRO A 117 -27.54 12.43 -4.05
C PRO A 117 -26.04 12.53 -4.41
N ALA A 118 -25.15 12.22 -3.45
CA ALA A 118 -23.70 12.20 -3.65
C ALA A 118 -23.15 10.79 -3.94
N GLN A 119 -23.99 9.85 -4.40
CA GLN A 119 -23.53 8.50 -4.72
C GLN A 119 -22.36 8.55 -5.70
N LEU A 120 -21.32 7.78 -5.40
CA LEU A 120 -20.17 7.57 -6.28
C LEU A 120 -20.02 6.08 -6.58
N THR A 121 -19.73 5.74 -7.83
CA THR A 121 -19.37 4.38 -8.21
C THR A 121 -18.12 4.37 -9.06
N ALA A 122 -17.29 3.34 -8.93
CA ALA A 122 -16.16 3.10 -9.83
C ALA A 122 -15.92 1.59 -9.95
N SER A 123 -15.58 1.09 -11.14
CA SER A 123 -15.28 -0.33 -11.30
C SER A 123 -13.88 -0.68 -10.77
N PHE A 124 -12.96 0.28 -10.81
CA PHE A 124 -11.61 0.12 -10.30
C PHE A 124 -10.99 1.47 -9.96
N LEU A 125 -10.27 1.49 -8.84
CA LEU A 125 -9.43 2.60 -8.41
C LEU A 125 -8.06 2.04 -8.05
N ARG A 126 -7.01 2.74 -8.46
CA ARG A 126 -5.62 2.46 -8.04
C ARG A 126 -4.87 3.75 -7.85
N THR A 127 -3.96 3.74 -6.88
CA THR A 127 -2.95 4.78 -6.70
C THR A 127 -1.58 4.16 -6.63
N GLU A 128 -0.61 4.97 -7.03
CA GLU A 128 0.80 4.68 -6.86
C GLU A 128 1.53 5.96 -6.49
N SER A 129 2.44 5.85 -5.52
CA SER A 129 3.33 6.93 -5.11
C SER A 129 4.75 6.41 -5.02
N ASP A 130 5.69 7.15 -5.60
CA ASP A 130 7.12 6.92 -5.52
C ASP A 130 7.81 8.15 -4.93
N ALA A 131 8.71 7.92 -3.98
CA ALA A 131 9.63 8.92 -3.49
C ALA A 131 11.06 8.39 -3.62
N THR A 132 11.92 9.15 -4.29
CA THR A 132 13.34 8.84 -4.46
C THR A 132 14.17 10.06 -4.05
N CYS A 133 15.48 9.89 -3.93
CA CYS A 133 16.37 11.02 -3.69
C CYS A 133 16.38 12.07 -4.82
N ALA A 134 15.86 11.75 -6.00
CA ALA A 134 15.76 12.68 -7.12
C ALA A 134 14.41 13.43 -7.18
N GLY A 135 13.43 13.00 -6.38
CA GLY A 135 12.08 13.57 -6.37
C GLY A 135 11.00 12.50 -6.27
N THR A 136 9.76 12.93 -6.51
CA THR A 136 8.57 12.11 -6.32
C THR A 136 7.76 11.96 -7.60
N ARG A 137 6.98 10.89 -7.68
CA ARG A 137 6.03 10.61 -8.77
C ARG A 137 4.75 10.04 -8.18
N GLY A 138 3.61 10.52 -8.66
CA GLY A 138 2.30 10.03 -8.25
C GLY A 138 1.43 9.73 -9.46
N SER A 139 0.69 8.64 -9.43
CA SER A 139 -0.25 8.30 -10.49
C SER A 139 -1.51 7.64 -9.94
N THR A 140 -2.59 7.75 -10.70
CA THR A 140 -3.87 7.13 -10.38
C THR A 140 -4.49 6.51 -11.63
N GLU A 141 -5.25 5.45 -11.41
CA GLU A 141 -6.15 4.90 -12.42
C GLU A 141 -7.55 4.85 -11.85
N VAL A 142 -8.50 5.34 -12.63
CA VAL A 142 -9.90 5.46 -12.25
C VAL A 142 -10.76 4.98 -13.41
N ALA A 143 -11.48 3.89 -13.20
CA ALA A 143 -12.29 3.25 -14.24
C ALA A 143 -13.79 3.33 -13.92
N GLU A 144 -14.58 3.62 -14.96
CA GLU A 144 -16.05 3.67 -14.90
C GLU A 144 -16.62 4.54 -13.77
N LEU A 145 -16.00 5.70 -13.52
CA LEU A 145 -16.42 6.61 -12.46
C LEU A 145 -17.78 7.25 -12.77
N THR A 146 -18.69 7.17 -11.81
CA THR A 146 -19.90 7.99 -11.76
C THR A 146 -19.97 8.75 -10.44
N PHE A 147 -20.53 9.97 -10.48
CA PHE A 147 -20.73 10.80 -9.31
C PHE A 147 -22.03 11.60 -9.46
N GLY A 148 -22.94 11.48 -8.47
CA GLY A 148 -24.25 12.14 -8.51
C GLY A 148 -25.11 11.72 -9.71
N GLY A 149 -24.95 10.47 -10.18
CA GLY A 149 -25.64 9.95 -11.36
C GLY A 149 -25.04 10.38 -12.71
N GLN A 150 -23.98 11.19 -12.71
CA GLN A 150 -23.26 11.59 -13.93
C GLN A 150 -22.01 10.74 -14.12
N ARG A 151 -21.76 10.29 -15.35
CA ARG A 151 -20.49 9.63 -15.72
C ARG A 151 -19.38 10.69 -15.81
N ILE A 152 -18.27 10.45 -15.13
CA ILE A 152 -17.09 11.31 -15.17
C ILE A 152 -16.03 10.63 -16.02
N GLU A 153 -15.79 11.16 -17.22
CA GLU A 153 -14.84 10.57 -18.16
C GLU A 153 -13.42 11.10 -17.93
N ALA A 154 -12.46 10.18 -17.91
CA ALA A 154 -11.05 10.54 -17.86
C ALA A 154 -10.64 11.16 -19.21
N PRO A 155 -9.94 12.30 -19.22
CA PRO A 155 -9.40 12.85 -20.46
C PRO A 155 -8.27 11.94 -20.99
N PRO A 156 -7.85 12.12 -22.26
CA PRO A 156 -6.68 11.44 -22.78
C PRO A 156 -5.47 11.65 -21.87
N GLY A 157 -4.84 10.55 -21.42
CA GLY A 157 -3.73 10.60 -20.45
C GLY A 157 -4.14 10.51 -18.98
N GLY A 158 -5.44 10.39 -18.67
CA GLY A 158 -5.95 10.25 -17.30
C GLY A 158 -6.28 11.58 -16.63
N PHE A 159 -6.90 11.52 -15.45
CA PHE A 159 -7.26 12.74 -14.70
C PHE A 159 -6.02 13.53 -14.29
N PRO A 160 -5.92 14.84 -14.57
CA PRO A 160 -4.89 15.71 -14.02
C PRO A 160 -4.89 15.68 -12.48
N ALA A 161 -3.74 15.97 -11.87
CA ALA A 161 -3.64 16.04 -10.42
C ALA A 161 -4.60 17.11 -9.86
N ASN A 162 -5.26 16.78 -8.75
CA ASN A 162 -6.21 17.63 -8.02
C ASN A 162 -7.45 18.04 -8.86
N THR A 163 -7.90 17.19 -9.77
CA THR A 163 -9.12 17.43 -10.56
C THR A 163 -10.33 17.46 -9.63
N THR A 164 -11.08 18.57 -9.63
CA THR A 164 -12.23 18.76 -8.73
C THR A 164 -13.54 18.73 -9.50
N VAL A 165 -14.51 17.98 -8.98
CA VAL A 165 -15.90 17.93 -9.46
C VAL A 165 -16.82 18.23 -8.27
N THR A 166 -17.78 19.14 -8.45
CA THR A 166 -18.70 19.52 -7.37
C THR A 166 -20.15 19.33 -7.76
N ILE A 167 -20.95 18.90 -6.80
CA ILE A 167 -22.41 19.01 -6.83
C ILE A 167 -22.73 20.17 -5.89
N LEU A 168 -23.12 21.31 -6.45
CA LEU A 168 -23.28 22.56 -5.70
C LEU A 168 -24.20 22.37 -4.48
N GLY A 169 -23.67 22.72 -3.30
CA GLY A 169 -24.38 22.59 -2.03
C GLY A 169 -24.52 21.17 -1.48
N VAL A 170 -23.97 20.16 -2.17
CA VAL A 170 -24.12 18.74 -1.80
C VAL A 170 -22.77 18.10 -1.48
N ALA A 171 -21.83 18.11 -2.42
CA ALA A 171 -20.59 17.36 -2.27
C ALA A 171 -19.45 17.88 -3.17
N THR A 172 -18.22 17.65 -2.72
CA THR A 172 -16.99 17.91 -3.46
C THR A 172 -16.24 16.60 -3.65
N LEU A 173 -15.85 16.31 -4.89
CA LEU A 173 -15.04 15.16 -5.26
C LEU A 173 -13.72 15.67 -5.81
N VAL A 174 -12.61 15.27 -5.20
CA VAL A 174 -11.26 15.46 -5.75
C VAL A 174 -10.77 14.11 -6.28
N ILE A 175 -10.41 14.09 -7.56
CA ILE A 175 -9.87 12.94 -8.29
C ILE A 175 -8.39 13.18 -8.48
N ASN A 176 -7.60 12.13 -8.29
CA ASN A 176 -6.13 12.21 -8.39
C ASN A 176 -5.57 13.32 -7.47
N GLU A 177 -6.01 13.35 -6.21
CA GLU A 177 -5.51 14.32 -5.24
C GLU A 177 -4.05 14.00 -4.93
N GLN A 178 -3.15 14.96 -5.14
CA GLN A 178 -1.72 14.81 -4.91
C GLN A 178 -1.18 15.96 -4.09
N THR A 179 -0.43 15.62 -3.04
CA THR A 179 0.38 16.57 -2.27
C THR A 179 1.82 16.10 -2.20
N THR A 180 2.75 17.02 -2.40
CA THR A 180 4.19 16.75 -2.37
C THR A 180 4.90 17.65 -1.36
N VAL A 181 5.86 17.10 -0.63
CA VAL A 181 6.75 17.88 0.26
C VAL A 181 8.19 17.59 -0.15
N ALA A 182 8.98 18.64 -0.37
CA ALA A 182 10.40 18.54 -0.68
C ALA A 182 11.17 19.53 0.19
N THR A 183 11.91 19.03 1.17
CA THR A 183 12.67 19.88 2.11
C THR A 183 14.04 19.28 2.41
N GLY A 184 15.11 19.93 1.93
CA GLY A 184 16.47 19.42 2.07
C GLY A 184 16.62 18.06 1.39
N THR A 185 16.83 17.03 2.19
CA THR A 185 16.97 15.63 1.76
C THR A 185 15.66 14.83 1.80
N HIS A 186 14.60 15.41 2.36
CA HIS A 186 13.28 14.83 2.50
C HIS A 186 12.47 14.99 1.21
N GLN A 187 11.88 13.90 0.75
CA GLN A 187 10.95 13.84 -0.38
C GLN A 187 9.73 13.03 0.05
N GLU A 188 8.54 13.62 -0.07
CA GLU A 188 7.28 12.97 0.26
C GLU A 188 6.25 13.24 -0.83
N ILE A 189 5.42 12.23 -1.10
CA ILE A 189 4.22 12.36 -1.90
C ILE A 189 3.09 11.55 -1.27
N ARG A 190 1.88 12.12 -1.27
CA ARG A 190 0.62 11.41 -1.03
C ARG A 190 -0.25 11.52 -2.27
N VAL A 191 -0.88 10.41 -2.63
CA VAL A 191 -1.81 10.31 -3.75
C VAL A 191 -3.09 9.64 -3.24
N ASN A 192 -4.23 10.26 -3.50
CA ASN A 192 -5.56 9.66 -3.32
C ASN A 192 -6.25 9.57 -4.68
N ALA A 193 -6.80 8.39 -5.03
CA ALA A 193 -7.55 8.27 -6.29
C ALA A 193 -8.83 9.09 -6.23
N ILE A 194 -9.54 8.98 -5.10
CA ILE A 194 -10.79 9.67 -4.81
C ILE A 194 -10.73 10.23 -3.40
N HIS A 195 -11.07 11.51 -3.25
CA HIS A 195 -11.36 12.15 -1.98
C HIS A 195 -12.73 12.84 -2.11
N LEU A 196 -13.74 12.23 -1.49
CA LEU A 196 -15.12 12.71 -1.47
C LEU A 196 -15.43 13.35 -0.12
N THR A 197 -15.87 14.60 -0.15
CA THR A 197 -16.37 15.34 1.01
C THR A 197 -17.84 15.68 0.82
N VAL A 198 -18.69 15.22 1.73
CA VAL A 198 -20.11 15.57 1.83
C VAL A 198 -20.33 16.28 3.17
N PRO A 199 -20.43 17.62 3.19
CA PRO A 199 -20.46 18.40 4.42
C PRO A 199 -21.50 17.91 5.43
N GLY A 200 -21.06 17.61 6.66
CA GLY A 200 -21.93 17.13 7.74
C GLY A 200 -22.40 15.68 7.61
N VAL A 201 -22.01 14.95 6.55
CA VAL A 201 -22.46 13.58 6.27
C VAL A 201 -21.30 12.60 6.27
N ALA A 202 -20.32 12.80 5.40
CA ALA A 202 -19.24 11.84 5.20
C ALA A 202 -17.97 12.48 4.60
N GLU A 203 -16.83 11.94 5.00
CA GLU A 203 -15.55 12.08 4.31
C GLU A 203 -15.09 10.67 3.93
N VAL A 204 -14.78 10.47 2.64
CA VAL A 204 -14.37 9.17 2.12
C VAL A 204 -13.14 9.36 1.25
N ILE A 205 -12.07 8.65 1.56
CA ILE A 205 -10.84 8.59 0.76
C ILE A 205 -10.70 7.17 0.26
N LEU A 206 -10.57 6.99 -1.05
CA LEU A 206 -10.43 5.68 -1.68
C LEU A 206 -9.11 5.60 -2.43
N SER A 207 -8.43 4.48 -2.23
CA SER A 207 -7.07 4.22 -2.70
C SER A 207 -6.13 5.36 -2.31
N SER A 208 -5.45 5.23 -1.17
CA SER A 208 -4.46 6.18 -0.72
C SER A 208 -3.09 5.53 -0.68
N SER A 209 -2.09 6.21 -1.22
CA SER A 209 -0.68 5.81 -1.14
C SER A 209 0.18 7.00 -0.78
N LYS A 210 0.95 6.87 0.30
CA LYS A 210 1.98 7.83 0.74
C LYS A 210 3.35 7.17 0.64
N SER A 211 4.32 7.87 0.05
CA SER A 211 5.73 7.46 0.01
C SER A 211 6.60 8.61 0.50
N ASP A 212 7.59 8.28 1.31
CA ASP A 212 8.43 9.24 2.01
C ASP A 212 9.86 8.69 2.13
N ILE A 213 10.84 9.53 1.83
CA ILE A 213 12.26 9.22 1.97
C ILE A 213 13.04 10.44 2.45
N ASP A 214 13.91 10.25 3.44
CA ASP A 214 14.93 11.22 3.85
C ASP A 214 16.32 10.70 3.45
N CYS A 215 16.88 11.30 2.40
CA CYS A 215 18.09 10.82 1.75
C CYS A 215 19.38 11.33 2.42
N ARG A 216 20.17 10.42 2.98
CA ARG A 216 21.55 10.70 3.40
C ARG A 216 22.54 9.93 2.54
N ALA A 217 23.83 10.26 2.62
CA ALA A 217 24.88 9.67 1.78
C ALA A 217 24.71 8.16 1.66
N VAL A 218 24.43 7.70 0.43
CA VAL A 218 24.10 6.30 0.13
C VAL A 218 25.39 5.49 0.21
N THR A 219 25.68 4.89 1.36
CA THR A 219 26.84 3.99 1.50
C THR A 219 26.44 2.58 1.06
N GLY A 220 26.40 2.38 -0.26
CA GLY A 220 26.32 1.05 -0.89
C GLY A 220 24.93 0.65 -1.40
N PRO A 221 24.86 -0.37 -2.28
CA PRO A 221 23.60 -1.02 -2.65
C PRO A 221 22.95 -1.59 -1.38
N GLY A 222 21.66 -1.32 -1.18
CA GLY A 222 20.87 -1.98 -0.15
C GLY A 222 20.75 -3.49 -0.42
N PRO A 223 20.23 -4.28 0.54
CA PRO A 223 20.06 -5.71 0.35
C PRO A 223 19.02 -6.01 -0.74
N CYS A 224 19.19 -7.18 -1.36
CA CYS A 224 18.41 -7.57 -2.51
C CYS A 224 16.99 -8.06 -2.11
N HIS A 225 15.93 -7.29 -2.39
CA HIS A 225 14.50 -7.68 -2.40
C HIS A 225 13.90 -7.94 -3.81
N ASP A 226 13.50 -9.17 -4.13
CA ASP A 226 12.76 -9.49 -5.36
C ASP A 226 11.26 -9.61 -5.05
N PHE A 227 10.50 -8.57 -5.35
CA PHE A 227 9.12 -8.41 -4.92
C PHE A 227 8.24 -7.91 -6.06
N VAL A 228 7.07 -8.48 -6.25
CA VAL A 228 6.11 -8.06 -7.29
C VAL A 228 4.80 -7.64 -6.65
N THR A 229 4.29 -6.48 -7.05
CA THR A 229 2.94 -6.02 -6.70
C THR A 229 2.07 -6.01 -7.94
N GLY A 230 0.76 -6.15 -7.76
CA GLY A 230 -0.17 -5.96 -8.84
C GLY A 230 -1.59 -5.78 -8.35
N GLY A 231 -2.36 -5.01 -9.09
CA GLY A 231 -3.78 -4.84 -8.83
C GLY A 231 -4.45 -4.39 -10.11
N GLY A 232 -5.62 -4.93 -10.41
CA GLY A 232 -6.26 -4.69 -11.69
C GLY A 232 -7.39 -5.68 -12.00
N TRP A 233 -7.70 -5.80 -13.28
CA TRP A 233 -8.57 -6.84 -13.79
C TRP A 233 -8.15 -7.35 -15.15
N ILE A 234 -8.55 -8.60 -15.43
CA ILE A 234 -8.48 -9.23 -16.74
C ILE A 234 -9.89 -9.55 -17.21
N ASP A 235 -10.08 -9.59 -18.52
CA ASP A 235 -11.30 -10.15 -19.10
C ASP A 235 -11.31 -11.66 -18.92
N VAL A 236 -12.49 -12.20 -18.59
CA VAL A 236 -12.75 -13.63 -18.48
C VAL A 236 -14.02 -13.97 -19.25
N PRO A 237 -14.25 -15.23 -19.67
CA PRO A 237 -15.48 -15.59 -20.36
C PRO A 237 -16.72 -15.23 -19.52
N GLY A 238 -17.53 -14.30 -20.04
CA GLY A 238 -18.76 -13.86 -19.38
C GLY A 238 -18.62 -12.73 -18.36
N GLY A 239 -17.42 -12.13 -18.20
CA GLY A 239 -17.26 -11.00 -17.31
C GLY A 239 -15.81 -10.55 -17.12
N ARG A 240 -15.53 -10.04 -15.92
CA ARG A 240 -14.20 -9.60 -15.50
C ARG A 240 -13.77 -10.34 -14.25
N ALA A 241 -12.46 -10.49 -14.10
CA ALA A 241 -11.87 -10.94 -12.85
C ALA A 241 -10.91 -9.91 -12.30
N ASN A 242 -11.21 -9.45 -11.08
CA ASN A 242 -10.45 -8.47 -10.35
C ASN A 242 -9.42 -9.18 -9.46
N PHE A 243 -8.24 -8.60 -9.35
CA PHE A 243 -7.17 -9.16 -8.54
C PHE A 243 -6.40 -8.06 -7.83
N GLY A 244 -5.78 -8.44 -6.72
CA GLY A 244 -4.80 -7.66 -6.02
C GLY A 244 -3.81 -8.61 -5.36
N PHE A 245 -2.52 -8.41 -5.59
CA PHE A 245 -1.47 -9.18 -4.95
C PHE A 245 -0.23 -8.38 -4.63
N ASN A 246 0.53 -8.90 -3.69
CA ASN A 246 1.94 -8.64 -3.53
C ASN A 246 2.63 -9.95 -3.15
N ALA A 247 3.78 -10.25 -3.75
CA ALA A 247 4.45 -11.52 -3.54
C ALA A 247 5.97 -11.35 -3.70
N GLY A 248 6.73 -12.09 -2.91
CA GLY A 248 8.18 -12.19 -3.08
C GLY A 248 8.98 -11.93 -1.81
N PHE A 249 10.27 -11.74 -2.01
CA PHE A 249 11.27 -11.53 -0.97
C PHE A 249 11.31 -10.05 -0.61
N LYS A 250 10.91 -9.75 0.63
CA LYS A 250 11.08 -8.42 1.23
C LYS A 250 12.56 -8.19 1.55
N ASP A 251 12.94 -6.94 1.75
CA ASP A 251 14.32 -6.59 2.09
C ASP A 251 14.80 -7.33 3.35
N GLY A 252 16.00 -7.90 3.27
CA GLY A 252 16.59 -8.75 4.31
C GLY A 252 15.87 -10.08 4.60
N SER A 253 14.80 -10.41 3.88
CA SER A 253 14.03 -11.64 4.10
C SER A 253 14.56 -12.80 3.27
N LEU A 254 14.84 -13.93 3.93
CA LEU A 254 15.18 -15.19 3.27
C LEU A 254 13.95 -16.02 2.87
N THR A 255 12.76 -15.61 3.32
CA THR A 255 11.50 -16.28 2.98
C THR A 255 10.60 -15.34 2.21
N PRO A 256 9.95 -15.80 1.13
CA PRO A 256 9.00 -14.98 0.42
C PRO A 256 7.73 -14.81 1.27
N SER A 257 7.00 -13.75 0.98
CA SER A 257 5.69 -13.47 1.55
C SER A 257 4.67 -13.31 0.43
N VAL A 258 3.39 -13.46 0.76
CA VAL A 258 2.31 -13.24 -0.21
C VAL A 258 1.09 -12.64 0.47
N HIS A 259 0.45 -11.75 -0.26
CA HIS A 259 -0.97 -11.47 -0.16
C HIS A 259 -1.54 -11.54 -1.57
N LEU A 260 -2.64 -12.26 -1.76
CA LEU A 260 -3.35 -12.35 -3.03
C LEU A 260 -4.82 -12.43 -2.72
N ASN A 261 -5.61 -11.58 -3.38
CA ASN A 261 -7.04 -11.67 -3.50
C ASN A 261 -7.42 -11.69 -4.98
N TYR A 262 -8.37 -12.53 -5.34
CA TYR A 262 -8.89 -12.64 -6.69
C TYR A 262 -10.39 -12.91 -6.65
N ILE A 263 -11.15 -12.22 -7.50
CA ILE A 263 -12.58 -12.45 -7.69
C ILE A 263 -12.86 -12.52 -9.18
N ASP A 264 -13.37 -13.65 -9.67
CA ASP A 264 -14.02 -13.74 -10.97
C ASP A 264 -15.52 -13.54 -10.79
N HIS A 265 -16.03 -12.44 -11.34
CA HIS A 265 -17.43 -12.05 -11.20
C HIS A 265 -18.37 -12.89 -12.08
N ALA A 266 -17.86 -13.50 -13.15
CA ALA A 266 -18.65 -14.36 -14.03
C ALA A 266 -18.91 -15.73 -13.39
N SER A 267 -17.88 -16.34 -12.79
CA SER A 267 -18.02 -17.63 -12.09
C SER A 267 -18.35 -17.50 -10.60
N GLY A 268 -18.27 -16.29 -10.04
CA GLY A 268 -18.39 -16.04 -8.60
C GLY A 268 -17.20 -16.54 -7.78
N LYS A 269 -16.09 -16.88 -8.44
CA LYS A 269 -14.92 -17.47 -7.79
C LYS A 269 -14.18 -16.45 -6.96
N LYS A 270 -13.88 -16.80 -5.71
CA LYS A 270 -13.15 -16.00 -4.74
C LYS A 270 -11.92 -16.77 -4.28
N VAL A 271 -10.77 -16.11 -4.31
CA VAL A 271 -9.50 -16.71 -3.88
C VAL A 271 -8.77 -15.74 -2.96
N THR A 272 -8.27 -16.26 -1.84
CA THR A 272 -7.31 -15.56 -0.98
C THR A 272 -6.12 -16.47 -0.72
N ALA A 273 -4.89 -15.99 -0.97
CA ALA A 273 -3.70 -16.76 -0.60
C ALA A 273 -3.58 -16.89 0.92
N THR A 274 -3.27 -18.10 1.38
CA THR A 274 -3.03 -18.42 2.80
C THR A 274 -1.57 -18.72 3.07
N SER A 275 -0.80 -19.07 2.03
CA SER A 275 0.65 -19.28 2.12
C SER A 275 1.33 -19.07 0.77
N ILE A 276 2.66 -19.04 0.79
CA ILE A 276 3.53 -19.09 -0.38
C ILE A 276 4.52 -20.24 -0.21
N SER A 277 4.53 -21.15 -1.17
CA SER A 277 5.44 -22.29 -1.23
C SER A 277 6.57 -22.11 -2.23
N SER A 278 6.37 -21.28 -3.26
CA SER A 278 7.41 -20.93 -4.22
C SER A 278 7.28 -19.51 -4.75
N TYR A 279 8.42 -18.92 -5.06
CA TYR A 279 8.56 -17.64 -5.76
C TYR A 279 9.77 -17.74 -6.68
N GLU A 280 9.54 -17.60 -7.98
CA GLU A 280 10.52 -17.94 -9.02
C GLU A 280 10.63 -16.83 -10.06
N LYS A 281 11.87 -16.50 -10.44
CA LYS A 281 12.16 -15.66 -11.60
C LYS A 281 11.91 -16.45 -12.88
N THR A 282 10.90 -16.06 -13.66
CA THR A 282 10.59 -16.69 -14.96
C THR A 282 11.14 -15.89 -16.15
N GLY A 283 11.58 -14.66 -15.92
CA GLY A 283 12.11 -13.75 -16.94
C GLY A 283 12.70 -12.48 -16.32
N SER A 284 13.17 -11.54 -17.15
CA SER A 284 13.71 -10.26 -16.67
C SER A 284 12.66 -9.43 -15.93
N THR A 285 11.41 -9.48 -16.40
CA THR A 285 10.28 -8.70 -15.85
C THR A 285 9.12 -9.57 -15.35
N SER A 286 9.31 -10.90 -15.29
CA SER A 286 8.23 -11.83 -14.97
C SER A 286 8.57 -12.73 -13.77
N ARG A 287 7.53 -13.05 -13.00
CA ARG A 287 7.60 -13.87 -11.79
C ARG A 287 6.49 -14.92 -11.78
N ARG A 288 6.79 -16.05 -11.17
CA ARG A 288 5.81 -17.08 -10.80
C ARG A 288 5.80 -17.25 -9.30
N PHE A 289 4.63 -17.32 -8.70
CA PHE A 289 4.50 -17.69 -7.30
C PHE A 289 3.32 -18.62 -7.09
N ALA A 290 3.46 -19.52 -6.12
CA ALA A 290 2.46 -20.54 -5.82
C ALA A 290 2.36 -20.78 -4.32
N GLY A 291 1.23 -21.33 -3.87
CA GLY A 291 1.02 -21.64 -2.46
C GLY A 291 -0.37 -22.15 -2.16
N GLY A 292 -0.69 -22.22 -0.88
CA GLY A 292 -2.04 -22.54 -0.40
C GLY A 292 -2.98 -21.36 -0.56
N ALA A 293 -4.24 -21.64 -0.86
CA ALA A 293 -5.31 -20.66 -0.92
C ALA A 293 -6.57 -21.14 -0.20
N ASP A 294 -7.37 -20.18 0.23
CA ASP A 294 -8.81 -20.35 0.37
C ASP A 294 -9.46 -20.08 -0.99
N ILE A 295 -10.22 -21.04 -1.50
CA ILE A 295 -10.96 -20.97 -2.76
C ILE A 295 -12.44 -21.16 -2.40
N ASN A 296 -13.23 -20.09 -2.44
CA ASN A 296 -14.64 -20.10 -2.04
C ASN A 296 -14.88 -20.68 -0.63
N GLY A 297 -14.02 -20.37 0.34
CA GLY A 297 -14.11 -20.90 1.70
C GLY A 297 -13.58 -22.33 1.87
N GLN A 298 -12.96 -22.91 0.84
CA GLN A 298 -12.38 -24.26 0.87
C GLN A 298 -10.87 -24.22 0.67
N PRO A 299 -10.08 -25.02 1.41
CA PRO A 299 -8.65 -25.11 1.18
C PRO A 299 -8.31 -25.63 -0.24
N GLY A 300 -7.32 -25.00 -0.86
CA GLY A 300 -6.79 -25.41 -2.16
C GLY A 300 -5.39 -24.83 -2.40
N SER A 301 -4.96 -24.79 -3.66
CA SER A 301 -3.70 -24.15 -4.06
C SER A 301 -3.86 -23.28 -5.30
N TYR A 302 -2.93 -22.33 -5.43
CA TYR A 302 -2.86 -21.41 -6.55
C TYR A 302 -1.46 -21.43 -7.18
N VAL A 303 -1.41 -21.06 -8.46
CA VAL A 303 -0.23 -20.66 -9.20
C VAL A 303 -0.57 -19.36 -9.91
N ILE A 304 0.27 -18.33 -9.72
CA ILE A 304 0.17 -17.05 -10.42
C ILE A 304 1.43 -16.86 -11.27
N ASP A 305 1.23 -16.50 -12.53
CA ASP A 305 2.26 -15.95 -13.40
C ASP A 305 1.96 -14.48 -13.68
N VAL A 306 2.96 -13.63 -13.51
CA VAL A 306 2.85 -12.18 -13.75
C VAL A 306 4.02 -11.67 -14.55
N ALA A 307 3.77 -10.65 -15.38
CA ALA A 307 4.81 -9.92 -16.09
C ALA A 307 4.52 -8.42 -16.04
N ASP A 308 5.52 -7.65 -15.63
CA ASP A 308 5.58 -6.20 -15.74
C ASP A 308 6.16 -5.85 -17.13
N ASN A 309 5.34 -5.32 -18.03
CA ASN A 309 5.75 -5.01 -19.40
C ASN A 309 5.67 -3.50 -19.68
N GLY A 310 5.84 -2.69 -18.63
CA GLY A 310 6.00 -1.25 -18.68
C GLY A 310 4.71 -0.45 -18.48
N GLU A 311 4.90 0.83 -18.19
CA GLU A 311 3.80 1.72 -17.82
C GLU A 311 3.25 2.55 -19.02
N PRO A 312 1.92 2.74 -19.11
CA PRO A 312 0.89 2.22 -18.21
C PRO A 312 0.68 0.70 -18.41
N GLY A 313 0.33 -0.02 -17.34
CA GLY A 313 0.30 -1.50 -17.24
C GLY A 313 -0.66 -2.27 -18.14
N ARG A 314 -1.09 -1.69 -19.25
CA ARG A 314 -1.93 -2.32 -20.27
C ARG A 314 -1.26 -3.49 -20.97
N ASN A 315 0.07 -3.52 -20.97
CA ASN A 315 0.84 -4.65 -21.49
C ASN A 315 1.19 -5.68 -20.42
N ASP A 316 0.84 -5.42 -19.16
CA ASP A 316 1.11 -6.34 -18.06
C ASP A 316 0.21 -7.56 -18.18
N LEU A 317 0.70 -8.67 -17.65
CA LEU A 317 0.05 -9.96 -17.74
C LEU A 317 -0.24 -10.51 -16.35
N LEU A 318 -1.43 -11.11 -16.22
CA LEU A 318 -1.76 -12.04 -15.15
C LEU A 318 -2.17 -13.37 -15.77
N ALA A 319 -1.68 -14.47 -15.19
CA ALA A 319 -2.29 -15.78 -15.33
C ALA A 319 -2.49 -16.39 -13.94
N ILE A 320 -3.63 -17.04 -13.75
CA ILE A 320 -3.99 -17.77 -12.53
C ILE A 320 -4.37 -19.20 -12.88
N GLY A 321 -3.86 -20.14 -12.11
CA GLY A 321 -4.28 -21.53 -12.10
C GLY A 321 -4.57 -21.99 -10.68
N LEU A 322 -5.65 -22.73 -10.49
CA LEU A 322 -6.08 -23.24 -9.19
C LEU A 322 -6.15 -24.77 -9.16
N SER A 323 -6.07 -25.34 -7.97
CA SER A 323 -6.17 -26.79 -7.74
C SER A 323 -7.50 -27.40 -8.18
N ASP A 324 -8.56 -26.60 -8.27
CA ASP A 324 -9.90 -27.03 -8.70
C ASP A 324 -10.08 -27.08 -10.23
N GLY A 325 -8.99 -26.86 -10.98
CA GLY A 325 -8.98 -26.90 -12.44
C GLY A 325 -9.28 -25.55 -13.11
N TYR A 326 -9.63 -24.52 -12.34
CA TYR A 326 -9.83 -23.17 -12.88
C TYR A 326 -8.52 -22.56 -13.38
N LYS A 327 -8.60 -21.95 -14.57
CA LYS A 327 -7.49 -21.24 -15.20
C LYS A 327 -8.00 -20.02 -15.94
N GLN A 328 -7.37 -18.88 -15.73
CA GLN A 328 -7.57 -17.68 -16.54
C GLN A 328 -6.26 -16.97 -16.78
N SER A 329 -6.17 -16.25 -17.90
CA SER A 329 -5.03 -15.40 -18.20
C SER A 329 -5.44 -14.30 -19.17
N GLY A 330 -4.79 -13.15 -19.05
CA GLY A 330 -4.97 -12.06 -19.99
C GLY A 330 -4.01 -10.91 -19.74
N LEU A 331 -3.96 -10.00 -20.71
CA LEU A 331 -3.43 -8.67 -20.50
C LEU A 331 -4.38 -7.87 -19.63
N LEU A 332 -3.83 -6.97 -18.81
CA LEU A 332 -4.65 -6.15 -17.92
C LEU A 332 -5.56 -5.22 -18.72
N GLN A 333 -6.86 -5.34 -18.49
CA GLN A 333 -7.86 -4.40 -19.00
C GLN A 333 -8.02 -3.17 -18.09
N GLY A 334 -7.28 -3.16 -16.99
CA GLY A 334 -6.80 -2.02 -16.25
C GLY A 334 -6.15 -2.47 -14.95
N GLY A 335 -5.47 -1.55 -14.29
CA GLY A 335 -4.49 -1.85 -13.26
C GLY A 335 -3.06 -1.91 -13.80
N ASN A 336 -2.17 -2.49 -13.00
CA ASN A 336 -0.74 -2.59 -13.27
C ASN A 336 -0.14 -3.72 -12.44
N VAL A 337 0.94 -4.30 -12.95
CA VAL A 337 1.91 -5.13 -12.23
C VAL A 337 3.20 -4.33 -12.15
N GLN A 338 3.88 -4.39 -11.00
CA GLN A 338 5.20 -3.80 -10.86
C GLN A 338 6.15 -4.77 -10.23
N LEU A 339 7.28 -4.94 -10.91
CA LEU A 339 8.39 -5.71 -10.39
C LEU A 339 9.39 -4.79 -9.70
N HIS A 340 9.48 -4.93 -8.38
CA HIS A 340 10.45 -4.29 -7.52
C HIS A 340 11.66 -5.22 -7.38
N ASN A 341 12.63 -5.06 -8.27
CA ASN A 341 13.89 -5.77 -8.19
C ASN A 341 14.97 -4.90 -7.51
N PRO A 342 15.93 -5.49 -6.82
CA PRO A 342 17.18 -4.85 -6.47
C PRO A 342 18.14 -4.97 -7.64
N CYS A 343 19.19 -4.15 -7.59
CA CYS A 343 20.18 -4.00 -8.64
C CYS A 343 20.72 -5.34 -9.21
N PRO A 344 21.11 -5.35 -10.51
CA PRO A 344 21.56 -6.53 -11.25
C PRO A 344 22.66 -7.34 -10.57
#